data_AF-A0A800DL78-F1
#
_entry.id   AF-A0A800DL78-F1
#
_cell.length_a   1.000
_cell.length_b   1.000
_cell.length_c   1.000
_cell.angle_alpha   90.00
_cell.angle_beta   90.00
_cell.angle_gamma   90.00
#
_symmetry.space_group_name_H-M   'P 1'
#
loop_
_entity.id
_entity.type
_entity.pdbx_description
1 polymer ?
#
loop_
_entity_poly.entity_id
_entity_poly.type
_entity_poly.pdbx_seq_one_letter_code
_entity_poly.pdbx_strand_id
1 'polypeptide(L)'
;MAPHLREGPERETFAAERVVRGDEDTDPIPDLPHRLQPWEPRYPVATYKAHKVETPSPPPFDPGPAELPGEAHRIDDPASEGALADLVLPWTDESNGRCETATVEGDSAAAIRGLGLTRARLVEIKAEEALAWMAWAGASGGAHGRRRGAAAGRYGAWWVVASLGDLDWPPNPDEVGAVVGRLRWFWFDDGSPGTGWQLRLAIEDPETGLAWAMSAVDAAD
;
A
#
# COMPACT_ATOMS: atom_id res chain seq x y z
N MET A 1 28.20 -6.84 -3.73
CA MET A 1 27.35 -8.00 -3.35
C MET A 1 28.12 -9.29 -3.51
N ALA A 2 28.72 -9.57 -4.67
CA ALA A 2 29.93 -10.39 -4.71
C ALA A 2 31.08 -9.61 -4.01
N PRO A 3 31.95 -10.25 -3.19
CA PRO A 3 32.08 -11.69 -2.89
C PRO A 3 31.32 -12.17 -1.64
N HIS A 4 30.42 -11.37 -1.06
CA HIS A 4 29.86 -11.63 0.26
C HIS A 4 28.56 -12.45 0.27
N LEU A 5 27.84 -12.51 -0.87
CA LEU A 5 26.61 -13.31 -1.03
C LEU A 5 26.73 -14.21 -2.26
N ARG A 6 26.29 -15.47 -2.13
CA ARG A 6 26.15 -16.41 -3.25
C ARG A 6 24.93 -16.06 -4.10
N GLU A 7 24.90 -16.53 -5.34
CA GLU A 7 23.69 -16.46 -6.17
C GLU A 7 22.55 -17.25 -5.51
N GLY A 8 21.33 -16.69 -5.57
CA GLY A 8 20.12 -17.26 -4.99
C GLY A 8 19.21 -16.24 -4.30
N PRO A 9 18.13 -16.71 -3.66
CA PRO A 9 17.05 -15.85 -3.14
C PRO A 9 17.50 -14.78 -2.13
N GLU A 10 18.50 -15.10 -1.31
CA GLU A 10 19.06 -14.13 -0.35
C GLU A 10 19.71 -12.93 -1.05
N ARG A 11 20.43 -13.19 -2.15
CA ARG A 11 21.05 -12.13 -2.96
C ARG A 11 20.00 -11.29 -3.66
N GLU A 12 18.97 -11.92 -4.22
CA GLU A 12 17.84 -11.21 -4.85
C GLU A 12 17.09 -10.33 -3.85
N THR A 13 16.80 -10.86 -2.65
CA THR A 13 16.14 -10.10 -1.58
C THR A 13 17.00 -8.91 -1.15
N PHE A 14 18.31 -9.13 -0.99
CA PHE A 14 19.23 -8.05 -0.64
C PHE A 14 19.33 -6.99 -1.76
N ALA A 15 19.32 -7.40 -3.03
CA ALA A 15 19.28 -6.48 -4.16
C ALA A 15 17.99 -5.65 -4.15
N ALA A 16 16.83 -6.27 -3.94
CA ALA A 16 15.55 -5.58 -3.90
C ALA A 16 15.48 -4.58 -2.73
N GLU A 17 16.01 -4.94 -1.57
CA GLU A 17 16.15 -4.04 -0.42
C GLU A 17 17.06 -2.84 -0.73
N ARG A 18 18.14 -3.02 -1.51
CA ARG A 18 18.99 -1.90 -1.97
C ARG A 18 18.25 -0.99 -2.94
N VAL A 19 17.47 -1.54 -3.87
CA VAL A 19 16.65 -0.73 -4.80
C VAL A 19 15.72 0.20 -4.03
N VAL A 20 15.00 -0.33 -3.03
CA VAL A 20 14.05 0.46 -2.22
C VAL A 20 14.74 1.57 -1.43
N ARG A 21 16.04 1.42 -1.13
CA ARG A 21 16.86 2.47 -0.49
C ARG A 21 17.36 3.54 -1.47
N GLY A 22 17.19 3.32 -2.77
CA GLY A 22 17.60 4.24 -3.84
C GLY A 22 19.02 3.99 -4.37
N ASP A 23 19.58 2.79 -4.18
CA ASP A 23 20.87 2.45 -4.79
C ASP A 23 20.72 2.33 -6.33
N GLU A 24 21.61 2.97 -7.09
CA GLU A 24 21.55 2.99 -8.56
C GLU A 24 22.22 1.76 -9.23
N ASP A 25 23.12 1.08 -8.52
CA ASP A 25 23.89 -0.08 -8.99
C ASP A 25 23.51 -1.35 -8.19
N THR A 26 22.35 -1.92 -8.50
CA THR A 26 21.89 -3.19 -7.89
C THR A 26 21.84 -4.32 -8.91
N ASP A 27 22.05 -5.54 -8.43
CA ASP A 27 21.82 -6.74 -9.25
C ASP A 27 20.34 -6.79 -9.70
N PRO A 28 20.03 -7.46 -10.83
CA PRO A 28 18.65 -7.70 -11.23
C PRO A 28 17.84 -8.39 -10.13
N ILE A 29 16.56 -8.03 -10.03
CA ILE A 29 15.60 -8.63 -9.10
C ILE A 29 14.45 -9.26 -9.90
N PRO A 30 13.78 -10.30 -9.35
CA PRO A 30 12.62 -10.88 -10.01
C PRO A 30 11.44 -9.89 -10.02
N ASP A 31 10.65 -9.97 -11.10
CA ASP A 31 9.34 -9.33 -11.33
C ASP A 31 9.27 -7.80 -11.34
N LEU A 32 10.16 -7.09 -10.66
CA LEU A 32 10.18 -5.63 -10.58
C LEU A 32 11.45 -5.05 -11.19
N PRO A 33 11.44 -3.75 -11.56
CA PRO A 33 12.65 -3.07 -11.96
C PRO A 33 13.70 -3.02 -10.84
N HIS A 34 14.95 -3.28 -11.20
CA HIS A 34 16.13 -3.15 -10.34
C HIS A 34 16.54 -1.70 -10.07
N ARG A 35 15.61 -0.76 -10.20
CA ARG A 35 15.76 0.66 -9.88
C ARG A 35 14.38 1.24 -9.55
N LEU A 36 14.35 2.30 -8.76
CA LEU A 36 13.12 3.07 -8.56
C LEU A 36 12.74 3.79 -9.85
N GLN A 37 11.47 3.75 -10.20
CA GLN A 37 10.92 4.53 -11.32
C GLN A 37 10.69 5.98 -10.90
N PRO A 38 10.62 6.93 -11.86
CA PRO A 38 10.44 8.36 -11.54
C PRO A 38 9.14 8.69 -10.80
N TRP A 39 8.11 7.85 -10.94
CA TRP A 39 6.82 7.99 -10.27
C TRP A 39 6.77 7.31 -8.90
N GLU A 40 7.78 6.52 -8.54
CA GLU A 40 7.84 5.88 -7.22
C GLU A 40 8.29 6.89 -6.15
N PRO A 41 7.75 6.80 -4.93
CA PRO A 41 8.24 7.62 -3.82
C PRO A 41 9.64 7.19 -3.39
N ARG A 42 10.28 8.06 -2.62
CA ARG A 42 11.31 7.61 -1.69
C ARG A 42 10.64 6.82 -0.56
N TYR A 43 10.72 5.50 -0.63
CA TYR A 43 10.06 4.62 0.34
C TYR A 43 10.59 4.78 1.77
N PRO A 44 9.71 4.65 2.78
CA PRO A 44 10.13 4.57 4.18
C PRO A 44 10.84 3.24 4.43
N VAL A 45 12.09 3.34 4.91
CA VAL A 45 12.93 2.17 5.23
C VAL A 45 13.29 2.13 6.70
N ALA A 46 13.50 0.91 7.21
CA ALA A 46 13.92 0.70 8.58
C ALA A 46 15.34 1.26 8.82
N THR A 47 15.52 1.95 9.94
CA THR A 47 16.83 2.38 10.44
C THR A 47 17.28 1.43 11.53
N TYR A 48 18.41 0.74 11.31
CA TYR A 48 18.97 -0.21 12.26
C TYR A 48 19.97 0.50 13.18
N LYS A 49 19.72 0.48 14.49
CA LYS A 49 20.61 0.99 15.55
C LYS A 49 21.11 -0.20 16.38
N ALA A 50 22.14 0.02 17.20
CA ALA A 50 22.80 -1.03 17.98
C ALA A 50 21.85 -1.89 18.84
N HIS A 51 20.76 -1.28 19.35
CA HIS A 51 19.83 -1.96 20.28
C HIS A 51 18.36 -1.83 19.87
N LYS A 52 18.05 -1.28 18.69
CA LYS A 52 16.68 -1.15 18.21
C LYS A 52 16.62 -0.97 16.70
N VAL A 53 15.47 -1.33 16.15
CA VAL A 53 15.10 -0.98 14.78
C VAL A 53 14.03 0.10 14.86
N GLU A 54 14.21 1.18 14.09
CA GLU A 54 13.22 2.25 13.96
C GLU A 54 12.55 2.14 12.60
N THR A 55 11.21 2.05 12.62
CA THR A 55 10.39 1.89 11.42
C THR A 55 9.27 2.94 11.42
N PRO A 56 9.60 4.24 11.33
CA PRO A 56 8.59 5.28 11.36
C PRO A 56 7.63 5.09 10.18
N SER A 57 6.34 5.30 10.44
CA SER A 57 5.36 5.46 9.37
C SER A 57 5.69 6.70 8.54
N PRO A 58 5.16 6.82 7.31
CA PRO A 58 5.07 8.12 6.66
C PRO A 58 4.30 9.13 7.53
N PRO A 59 4.44 10.44 7.25
CA PRO A 59 3.69 11.47 7.96
C PRO A 59 2.17 11.26 7.85
N PRO A 60 1.42 11.43 8.95
CA PRO A 60 -0.03 11.38 8.91
C PRO A 60 -0.59 12.60 8.16
N PHE A 61 -1.81 12.47 7.66
CA PHE A 61 -2.54 13.55 6.99
C PHE A 61 -3.57 14.19 7.93
N ASP A 62 -4.10 15.35 7.54
CA ASP A 62 -5.16 16.07 8.25
C ASP A 62 -6.44 16.08 7.41
N PRO A 63 -7.28 15.03 7.48
CA PRO A 63 -8.48 14.93 6.67
C PRO A 63 -9.61 15.82 7.19
N GLY A 64 -10.35 16.43 6.26
CA GLY A 64 -11.52 17.26 6.54
C GLY A 64 -12.82 16.47 6.49
N PRO A 65 -13.94 16.96 7.06
CA PRO A 65 -15.23 16.27 6.99
C PRO A 65 -15.64 15.94 5.54
N ALA A 66 -16.13 14.72 5.32
CA ALA A 66 -16.62 14.26 4.03
C ALA A 66 -18.10 13.87 4.11
N GLU A 67 -18.86 14.22 3.08
CA GLU A 67 -20.24 13.75 2.92
C GLU A 67 -20.21 12.38 2.24
N LEU A 68 -20.78 11.38 2.91
CA LEU A 68 -20.92 10.04 2.36
C LEU A 68 -22.33 9.83 1.80
N PRO A 69 -22.48 9.09 0.69
CA PRO A 69 -23.80 8.76 0.18
C PRO A 69 -24.58 7.87 1.16
N GLY A 70 -25.91 7.86 1.02
CA GLY A 70 -26.79 7.04 1.85
C GLY A 70 -26.61 5.54 1.63
N GLU A 71 -26.20 5.14 0.43
CA GLU A 71 -25.94 3.77 0.00
C GLU A 71 -24.77 3.75 -0.99
N ALA A 72 -24.06 2.62 -1.08
CA ALA A 72 -22.99 2.41 -2.04
C ALA A 72 -23.35 1.22 -2.95
N HIS A 73 -23.09 1.35 -4.24
CA HIS A 73 -23.28 0.27 -5.20
C HIS A 73 -22.02 -0.60 -5.26
N ARG A 74 -21.93 -1.62 -4.40
CA ARG A 74 -20.80 -2.55 -4.39
C ARG A 74 -20.80 -3.44 -5.63
N ILE A 75 -19.63 -3.63 -6.21
CA ILE A 75 -19.39 -4.61 -7.26
C ILE A 75 -18.47 -5.72 -6.75
N ASP A 76 -18.62 -6.90 -7.33
CA ASP A 76 -17.77 -8.05 -7.02
C ASP A 76 -16.49 -7.97 -7.88
N ASP A 77 -15.41 -7.50 -7.26
CA ASP A 77 -14.07 -7.44 -7.85
C ASP A 77 -13.06 -8.10 -6.90
N PRO A 78 -13.03 -9.44 -6.85
CA PRO A 78 -12.20 -10.17 -5.92
C PRO A 78 -10.70 -10.03 -6.22
N ALA A 79 -10.32 -9.64 -7.45
CA ALA A 79 -8.93 -9.43 -7.81
C ALA A 79 -8.39 -8.16 -7.14
N SER A 80 -9.09 -7.03 -7.28
CA SER A 80 -8.71 -5.77 -6.65
C SER A 80 -8.83 -5.82 -5.12
N GLU A 81 -9.95 -6.35 -4.60
CA GLU A 81 -10.13 -6.48 -3.15
C GLU A 81 -9.10 -7.43 -2.53
N GLY A 82 -8.79 -8.54 -3.21
CA GLY A 82 -7.74 -9.47 -2.80
C GLY A 82 -6.36 -8.82 -2.75
N ALA A 83 -5.98 -8.06 -3.78
CA ALA A 83 -4.70 -7.37 -3.81
C ALA A 83 -4.55 -6.33 -2.67
N LEU A 84 -5.62 -5.58 -2.36
CA LEU A 84 -5.65 -4.64 -1.23
C LEU A 84 -5.52 -5.36 0.12
N ALA A 85 -6.21 -6.49 0.29
CA ALA A 85 -6.13 -7.29 1.51
C ALA A 85 -4.75 -7.96 1.68
N ASP A 86 -4.18 -8.50 0.59
CA ASP A 86 -2.87 -9.16 0.58
C ASP A 86 -1.75 -8.22 1.03
N LEU A 87 -1.89 -6.92 0.79
CA LEU A 87 -0.95 -5.89 1.22
C LEU A 87 -0.72 -5.92 2.74
N VAL A 88 -1.76 -6.19 3.53
CA VAL A 88 -1.70 -6.20 5.00
C VAL A 88 -2.01 -7.58 5.60
N LEU A 89 -1.97 -8.65 4.79
CA LEU A 89 -2.17 -10.02 5.23
C LEU A 89 -1.37 -10.41 6.51
N PRO A 90 -0.10 -9.97 6.71
CA PRO A 90 0.62 -10.27 7.94
C PRO A 90 -0.05 -9.69 9.21
N TRP A 91 -0.81 -8.61 9.08
CA TRP A 91 -1.52 -8.01 10.21
C TRP A 91 -2.70 -8.88 10.63
N THR A 92 -3.38 -9.49 9.67
CA THR A 92 -4.55 -10.34 9.93
C THR A 92 -4.17 -11.78 10.30
N ASP A 93 -3.08 -12.29 9.72
CA ASP A 93 -2.66 -13.70 9.89
C ASP A 93 -1.66 -13.90 11.03
N GLU A 94 -0.76 -12.94 11.23
CA GLU A 94 0.33 -13.04 12.23
C GLU A 94 0.15 -12.10 13.42
N SER A 95 -0.88 -11.26 13.41
CA SER A 95 -1.22 -10.32 14.49
C SER A 95 -2.73 -10.32 14.74
N ASN A 96 -3.25 -9.32 15.45
CA ASN A 96 -4.68 -9.16 15.77
C ASN A 96 -5.37 -8.14 14.85
N GLY A 97 -4.79 -7.89 13.69
CA GLY A 97 -5.25 -6.90 12.74
C GLY A 97 -6.55 -7.29 12.06
N ARG A 98 -7.25 -6.29 11.54
CA ARG A 98 -8.44 -6.45 10.69
C ARG A 98 -8.26 -5.66 9.42
N CYS A 99 -8.72 -6.21 8.31
CA CYS A 99 -8.74 -5.56 7.01
C CYS A 99 -10.14 -5.69 6.41
N GLU A 100 -10.69 -4.57 5.95
CA GLU A 100 -11.92 -4.52 5.17
C GLU A 100 -11.64 -3.83 3.84
N THR A 101 -12.22 -4.36 2.77
CA THR A 101 -12.12 -3.84 1.41
C THR A 101 -13.50 -3.67 0.81
N ALA A 102 -13.64 -2.71 -0.10
CA ALA A 102 -14.83 -2.52 -0.90
C ALA A 102 -14.49 -1.96 -2.27
N THR A 103 -15.05 -2.57 -3.31
CA THR A 103 -15.12 -2.00 -4.66
C THR A 103 -16.54 -1.52 -4.95
N VAL A 104 -16.67 -0.34 -5.56
CA VAL A 104 -17.95 0.26 -5.92
C VAL A 104 -17.91 0.90 -7.30
N GLU A 105 -19.08 1.06 -7.92
CA GLU A 105 -19.27 2.08 -8.95
C GLU A 105 -19.49 3.44 -8.27
N GLY A 106 -18.66 4.44 -8.60
CA GLY A 106 -18.74 5.77 -8.03
C GLY A 106 -17.39 6.37 -7.68
N ASP A 107 -17.34 7.09 -6.56
CA ASP A 107 -16.19 7.85 -6.08
C ASP A 107 -15.66 7.32 -4.73
N SER A 108 -14.63 7.96 -4.19
CA SER A 108 -13.98 7.61 -2.93
C SER A 108 -14.95 7.65 -1.76
N ALA A 109 -15.90 8.59 -1.74
CA ALA A 109 -16.92 8.66 -0.71
C ALA A 109 -17.90 7.47 -0.78
N ALA A 110 -18.29 7.06 -1.99
CA ALA A 110 -19.06 5.83 -2.20
C ALA A 110 -18.27 4.58 -1.77
N ALA A 111 -16.98 4.51 -2.08
CA ALA A 111 -16.14 3.37 -1.69
C ALA A 111 -15.99 3.26 -0.16
N ILE A 112 -15.76 4.40 0.52
CA ILE A 112 -15.75 4.47 1.99
C ILE A 112 -17.11 4.07 2.56
N ARG A 113 -18.21 4.48 1.94
CA ARG A 113 -19.54 4.02 2.32
C ARG A 113 -19.70 2.51 2.10
N GLY A 114 -19.06 1.93 1.09
CA GLY A 114 -19.02 0.49 0.80
C GLY A 114 -18.39 -0.35 1.91
N LEU A 115 -17.47 0.23 2.70
CA LEU A 115 -16.95 -0.36 3.94
C LEU A 115 -17.96 -0.31 5.10
N GLY A 116 -19.10 0.34 4.94
CA GLY A 116 -20.14 0.48 5.97
C GLY A 116 -20.01 1.73 6.84
N LEU A 117 -19.03 2.61 6.58
CA LEU A 117 -18.89 3.87 7.30
C LEU A 117 -20.06 4.81 6.99
N THR A 118 -20.59 5.46 8.03
CA THR A 118 -21.65 6.46 7.90
C THR A 118 -21.16 7.89 8.07
N ARG A 119 -19.90 8.04 8.53
CA ARG A 119 -19.18 9.31 8.68
C ARG A 119 -17.72 9.04 8.37
N ALA A 120 -17.10 9.99 7.68
CA ALA A 120 -15.67 9.96 7.44
C ALA A 120 -15.12 11.38 7.34
N ARG A 121 -13.80 11.46 7.48
CA ARG A 121 -13.00 12.59 7.03
C ARG A 121 -12.13 12.10 5.88
N LEU A 122 -11.93 12.95 4.88
CA LEU A 122 -11.21 12.62 3.65
C LEU A 122 -10.24 13.74 3.29
N VAL A 123 -9.11 13.37 2.69
CA VAL A 123 -8.20 14.30 2.00
C VAL A 123 -7.60 13.62 0.79
N GLU A 124 -7.56 14.33 -0.33
CA GLU A 124 -6.84 13.88 -1.52
C GLU A 124 -5.33 13.99 -1.25
N ILE A 125 -4.61 12.92 -1.53
CA ILE A 125 -3.17 12.79 -1.31
C ILE A 125 -2.48 12.52 -2.65
N LYS A 126 -1.17 12.72 -2.69
CA LYS A 126 -0.39 12.39 -3.87
C LYS A 126 -0.22 10.89 -4.00
N ALA A 127 -0.07 10.42 -5.24
CA ALA A 127 0.18 9.02 -5.53
C ALA A 127 1.43 8.50 -4.80
N GLU A 128 2.51 9.28 -4.77
CA GLU A 128 3.75 8.94 -4.06
C GLU A 128 3.52 8.75 -2.56
N GLU A 129 2.64 9.56 -1.97
CA GLU A 129 2.29 9.46 -0.55
C GLU A 129 1.47 8.18 -0.28
N ALA A 130 0.53 7.85 -1.15
CA ALA A 130 -0.25 6.60 -1.07
C ALA A 130 0.66 5.36 -1.23
N LEU A 131 1.52 5.36 -2.24
CA LEU A 131 2.51 4.29 -2.48
C LEU A 131 3.45 4.11 -1.28
N ALA A 132 3.89 5.20 -0.64
CA ALA A 132 4.75 5.14 0.54
C ALA A 132 4.04 4.51 1.75
N TRP A 133 2.76 4.84 1.95
CA TRP A 133 1.93 4.21 2.99
C TRP A 133 1.65 2.74 2.71
N MET A 134 1.32 2.37 1.47
CA MET A 134 1.12 0.98 1.09
C MET A 134 2.37 0.14 1.33
N ALA A 135 3.52 0.63 0.86
CA ALA A 135 4.79 -0.07 1.05
C ALA A 135 5.21 -0.14 2.52
N TRP A 136 4.94 0.89 3.33
CA TRP A 136 5.19 0.81 4.77
C TRP A 136 4.33 -0.28 5.42
N ALA A 137 3.04 -0.32 5.08
CA ALA A 137 2.10 -1.27 5.64
C ALA A 137 2.50 -2.71 5.27
N GLY A 138 2.70 -2.99 3.98
CA GLY A 138 3.09 -4.32 3.51
C GLY A 138 4.51 -4.76 3.87
N ALA A 139 5.37 -3.82 4.26
CA ALA A 139 6.65 -4.16 4.86
C ALA A 139 6.54 -4.61 6.32
N SER A 140 5.47 -4.23 7.02
CA SER A 140 5.30 -4.44 8.46
C SER A 140 4.52 -5.73 8.78
N GLY A 141 4.68 -6.23 10.00
CA GLY A 141 3.91 -7.37 10.52
C GLY A 141 2.78 -6.95 11.46
N GLY A 142 2.41 -5.67 11.47
CA GLY A 142 1.49 -5.13 12.48
C GLY A 142 2.15 -5.01 13.84
N ALA A 143 1.35 -5.10 14.90
CA ALA A 143 1.76 -4.97 16.29
C ALA A 143 2.63 -6.13 16.78
N HIS A 144 2.32 -7.37 16.34
CA HIS A 144 2.97 -8.58 16.86
C HIS A 144 3.74 -9.37 15.80
N GLY A 145 3.41 -9.23 14.53
CA GLY A 145 4.06 -9.95 13.44
C GLY A 145 5.46 -9.44 13.12
N ARG A 146 6.23 -10.26 12.38
CA ARG A 146 7.60 -9.88 12.01
C ARG A 146 7.58 -8.96 10.80
N ARG A 147 8.42 -7.92 10.84
CA ARG A 147 8.64 -7.06 9.67
C ARG A 147 9.21 -7.89 8.52
N ARG A 148 8.58 -7.81 7.35
CA ARG A 148 8.94 -8.59 6.15
C ARG A 148 10.08 -7.97 5.35
N GLY A 149 10.16 -6.63 5.29
CA GLY A 149 11.14 -5.95 4.45
C GLY A 149 10.52 -4.83 3.63
N ALA A 150 11.29 -3.78 3.34
CA ALA A 150 10.81 -2.69 2.50
C ALA A 150 10.61 -3.16 1.04
N ALA A 151 11.38 -4.15 0.58
CA ALA A 151 11.20 -4.77 -0.72
C ALA A 151 9.86 -5.49 -0.86
N ALA A 152 9.45 -6.23 0.17
CA ALA A 152 8.12 -6.87 0.20
C ALA A 152 6.99 -5.83 0.16
N GLY A 153 7.15 -4.71 0.87
CA GLY A 153 6.22 -3.59 0.81
C GLY A 153 6.10 -2.96 -0.58
N ARG A 154 7.23 -2.69 -1.25
CA ARG A 154 7.25 -2.19 -2.63
C ARG A 154 6.55 -3.17 -3.58
N TYR A 155 6.83 -4.47 -3.45
CA TYR A 155 6.16 -5.50 -4.24
C TYR A 155 4.65 -5.49 -4.04
N GLY A 156 4.18 -5.45 -2.79
CA GLY A 156 2.75 -5.35 -2.50
C GLY A 156 2.09 -4.11 -3.09
N ALA A 157 2.76 -2.95 -3.02
CA ALA A 157 2.26 -1.72 -3.64
C ALA A 157 2.15 -1.82 -5.17
N TRP A 158 3.14 -2.42 -5.83
CA TRP A 158 3.10 -2.70 -7.28
C TRP A 158 2.00 -3.69 -7.64
N TRP A 159 1.82 -4.74 -6.84
CA TRP A 159 0.76 -5.72 -7.01
C TRP A 159 -0.62 -5.07 -6.95
N VAL A 160 -0.89 -4.24 -5.93
CA VAL A 160 -2.13 -3.47 -5.84
C VAL A 160 -2.37 -2.65 -7.10
N VAL A 161 -1.40 -1.82 -7.51
CA VAL A 161 -1.57 -0.97 -8.69
C VAL A 161 -1.82 -1.79 -9.96
N ALA A 162 -1.09 -2.91 -10.14
CA ALA A 162 -1.29 -3.79 -11.27
C ALA A 162 -2.69 -4.40 -11.28
N SER A 163 -3.21 -4.86 -10.13
CA SER A 163 -4.56 -5.39 -10.02
C SER A 163 -5.65 -4.34 -10.29
N LEU A 164 -5.51 -3.13 -9.74
CA LEU A 164 -6.45 -2.03 -10.01
C LEU A 164 -6.43 -1.58 -11.48
N GLY A 165 -5.28 -1.69 -12.13
CA GLY A 165 -5.09 -1.36 -13.54
C GLY A 165 -5.37 -2.49 -14.52
N ASP A 166 -5.77 -3.68 -14.04
CA ASP A 166 -5.93 -4.92 -14.82
C ASP A 166 -4.68 -5.24 -15.68
N LEU A 167 -3.49 -5.12 -15.09
CA LEU A 167 -2.20 -5.36 -15.74
C LEU A 167 -1.72 -6.80 -15.52
N ASP A 168 -1.14 -7.38 -16.57
CA ASP A 168 -0.46 -8.68 -16.48
C ASP A 168 0.78 -8.62 -15.57
N TRP A 169 1.07 -9.72 -14.87
CA TRP A 169 2.27 -9.84 -14.03
C TRP A 169 3.39 -10.63 -14.72
N PRO A 170 4.66 -10.17 -14.68
CA PRO A 170 5.12 -8.90 -14.13
C PRO A 170 4.75 -7.71 -15.05
N PRO A 171 4.33 -6.57 -14.49
CA PRO A 171 3.79 -5.48 -15.30
C PRO A 171 4.90 -4.64 -15.93
N ASN A 172 4.58 -3.99 -17.05
CA ASN A 172 5.45 -2.99 -17.65
C ASN A 172 5.53 -1.75 -16.74
N PRO A 173 6.72 -1.28 -16.31
CA PRO A 173 6.88 -0.13 -15.43
C PRO A 173 6.22 1.17 -15.92
N ASP A 174 6.17 1.38 -17.24
CA ASP A 174 5.53 2.56 -17.83
C ASP A 174 4.00 2.47 -17.74
N GLU A 175 3.43 1.26 -17.86
CA GLU A 175 1.99 1.03 -17.70
C GLU A 175 1.56 1.17 -16.25
N VAL A 176 2.36 0.65 -15.31
CA VAL A 176 2.13 0.88 -13.86
C VAL A 176 2.15 2.38 -13.57
N GLY A 177 3.14 3.11 -14.09
CA GLY A 177 3.22 4.56 -13.92
C GLY A 177 2.02 5.31 -14.50
N ALA A 178 1.48 4.86 -15.64
CA ALA A 178 0.28 5.43 -16.24
C ALA A 178 -0.96 5.19 -15.35
N VAL A 179 -1.11 3.99 -14.79
CA VAL A 179 -2.20 3.68 -13.83
C VAL A 179 -2.05 4.54 -12.58
N VAL A 180 -0.86 4.60 -11.97
CA VAL A 180 -0.58 5.45 -10.79
C VAL A 180 -0.98 6.91 -11.02
N GLY A 181 -0.63 7.45 -12.20
CA GLY A 181 -0.91 8.85 -12.56
C GLY A 181 -2.36 9.14 -12.93
N ARG A 182 -3.11 8.11 -13.35
CA ARG A 182 -4.56 8.21 -13.64
C ARG A 182 -5.40 8.18 -12.37
N LEU A 183 -5.05 7.30 -11.43
CA LEU A 183 -5.82 7.10 -10.20
C LEU A 183 -5.77 8.35 -9.32
N ARG A 184 -6.90 8.64 -8.66
CA ARG A 184 -6.95 9.64 -7.59
C ARG A 184 -6.88 8.93 -6.25
N TRP A 185 -6.07 9.47 -5.35
CA TRP A 185 -5.70 8.82 -4.12
C TRP A 185 -6.19 9.64 -2.94
N PHE A 186 -6.78 8.98 -1.95
CA PHE A 186 -7.31 9.64 -0.78
C PHE A 186 -6.94 8.89 0.48
N TRP A 187 -6.60 9.67 1.51
CA TRP A 187 -6.53 9.15 2.87
C TRP A 187 -7.82 9.49 3.60
N PHE A 188 -8.33 8.55 4.39
CA PHE A 188 -9.52 8.77 5.19
C PHE A 188 -9.41 8.26 6.63
N ASP A 189 -10.27 8.79 7.48
CA ASP A 189 -10.57 8.19 8.78
C ASP A 189 -12.05 8.35 9.14
N ASP A 190 -12.48 7.69 10.21
CA ASP A 190 -13.84 7.72 10.75
C ASP A 190 -14.01 8.77 11.87
N GLY A 191 -13.02 9.63 12.08
CA GLY A 191 -12.96 10.60 13.19
C GLY A 191 -12.64 9.98 14.55
N SER A 192 -12.37 8.66 14.63
CA SER A 192 -11.87 8.04 15.86
C SER A 192 -10.37 8.33 16.06
N PRO A 193 -9.87 8.35 17.31
CA PRO A 193 -8.45 8.48 17.56
C PRO A 193 -7.71 7.30 16.94
N GLY A 194 -6.85 7.56 15.95
CA GLY A 194 -5.99 6.52 15.39
C GLY A 194 -4.99 6.04 16.43
N THR A 195 -5.14 4.79 16.89
CA THR A 195 -4.19 4.14 17.78
C THR A 195 -3.66 2.87 17.10
N GLY A 196 -2.33 2.71 17.06
CA GLY A 196 -1.70 1.53 16.47
C GLY A 196 -1.32 1.67 14.99
N TRP A 197 -1.24 0.54 14.30
CA TRP A 197 -0.96 0.46 12.87
C TRP A 197 -2.23 0.65 12.08
N GLN A 198 -2.19 1.48 11.05
CA GLN A 198 -3.33 1.70 10.18
C GLN A 198 -2.91 1.98 8.74
N LEU A 199 -3.75 1.50 7.82
CA LEU A 199 -3.73 1.89 6.42
C LEU A 199 -5.18 2.11 6.00
N ARG A 200 -5.53 3.35 5.67
CA ARG A 200 -6.88 3.74 5.24
C ARG A 200 -6.78 4.54 3.95
N LEU A 201 -7.09 3.89 2.84
CA LEU A 201 -6.99 4.48 1.52
C LEU A 201 -8.32 4.32 0.78
N ALA A 202 -8.74 5.38 0.10
CA ALA A 202 -9.73 5.31 -0.95
C ALA A 202 -9.08 5.72 -2.28
N ILE A 203 -9.44 5.04 -3.34
CA ILE A 203 -8.81 5.16 -4.66
C ILE A 203 -9.94 5.27 -5.68
N GLU A 204 -9.86 6.25 -6.58
CA GLU A 204 -10.82 6.42 -7.68
C GLU A 204 -10.10 6.22 -9.00
N ASP A 205 -10.74 5.53 -9.94
CA ASP A 205 -10.37 5.54 -11.35
C ASP A 205 -11.39 6.36 -12.14
N PRO A 206 -11.08 7.63 -12.50
CA PRO A 206 -11.98 8.47 -13.26
C PRO A 206 -12.31 7.95 -14.67
N GLU A 207 -11.49 7.07 -15.26
CA GLU A 207 -11.74 6.53 -16.60
C GLU A 207 -12.77 5.39 -16.59
N THR A 208 -12.77 4.57 -15.53
CA THR A 208 -13.70 3.44 -15.41
C THR A 208 -14.95 3.78 -14.60
N GLY A 209 -14.89 4.83 -13.76
CA GLY A 209 -15.96 5.17 -12.81
C GLY A 209 -16.02 4.22 -11.62
N LEU A 210 -14.95 3.46 -11.37
CA LEU A 210 -14.79 2.59 -10.22
C LEU A 210 -14.04 3.29 -9.10
N ALA A 211 -14.37 2.91 -7.87
CA ALA A 211 -13.61 3.31 -6.70
C ALA A 211 -13.44 2.13 -5.74
N TRP A 212 -12.31 2.14 -5.06
CA TRP A 212 -11.93 1.13 -4.06
C TRP A 212 -11.66 1.82 -2.73
N ALA A 213 -11.95 1.13 -1.64
CA ALA A 213 -11.52 1.56 -0.32
C ALA A 213 -10.98 0.36 0.46
N MET A 214 -9.96 0.63 1.28
CA MET A 214 -9.46 -0.31 2.26
C MET A 214 -9.35 0.36 3.63
N SER A 215 -9.67 -0.39 4.68
CA SER A 215 -9.41 -0.02 6.06
C SER A 215 -8.73 -1.19 6.76
N ALA A 216 -7.43 -1.07 6.99
CA ALA A 216 -6.65 -2.00 7.77
C ALA A 216 -6.22 -1.34 9.08
N VAL A 217 -6.43 -2.01 10.20
CA VAL A 217 -6.02 -1.56 11.53
C VAL A 217 -5.47 -2.72 12.34
N ASP A 218 -4.44 -2.45 13.13
CA ASP A 218 -3.92 -3.38 14.12
C ASP A 218 -3.52 -2.61 15.39
N ALA A 219 -4.18 -2.94 16.50
CA ALA A 219 -3.99 -2.22 17.76
C ALA A 219 -2.76 -2.79 18.49
N ALA A 220 -1.91 -1.90 19.01
CA ALA A 220 -0.96 -2.30 20.03
C ALA A 220 -1.73 -2.42 21.35
N ASP A 221 -1.78 -3.60 21.95
CA ASP A 221 -2.32 -3.80 23.31
C ASP A 221 -1.66 -2.87 24.35
#